data_AF-A0A5C4TH34-F1
#
_entry.id   AF-A0A5C4TH34-F1
#
_cell.length_a   1.000
_cell.length_b   1.000
_cell.length_c   1.000
_cell.angle_alpha   90.00
_cell.angle_beta   90.00
_cell.angle_gamma   90.00
#
_symmetry.space_group_name_H-M   'P 1'
#
loop_
_entity.id
_entity.type
_entity.pdbx_description
1 polymer ?
#
loop_
_entity_poly.entity_id
_entity_poly.type
_entity_poly.pdbx_seq_one_letter_code
_entity_poly.pdbx_strand_id
1 'polypeptide(L)'
;MSISAFIPDPTNDFERQYNVPVAAEAFFAECWEPAAEALGLKWVPLFSTGIDVMREDLPAVLDELARLKQWALSQGGEERTAKLASRIELLLTELPKALQRDGVVVYIG
;
A
#
# COMPACT_ATOMS: atom_id res chain seq x y z
N MET A 1 13.88 -8.25 2.29
CA MET A 1 12.79 -8.50 3.26
C MET A 1 11.46 -8.26 2.53
N SER A 2 10.30 -8.22 3.21
CA SER A 2 8.99 -7.97 2.58
C SER A 2 8.28 -6.82 3.25
N ILE A 3 7.66 -5.96 2.45
CA ILE A 3 6.85 -4.83 2.90
C ILE A 3 5.42 -5.33 3.09
N SER A 4 4.81 -5.04 4.24
CA SER A 4 3.44 -5.41 4.58
C SER A 4 2.74 -4.28 5.32
N ALA A 5 1.42 -4.19 5.16
CA ALA A 5 0.58 -3.34 6.00
C ALA A 5 0.01 -4.17 7.15
N PHE A 6 0.19 -3.73 8.40
CA PHE A 6 -0.33 -4.41 9.58
C PHE A 6 -0.70 -3.40 10.69
N ILE A 7 -1.48 -3.84 11.67
CA ILE A 7 -1.85 -3.01 12.83
C ILE A 7 -0.90 -3.37 13.99
N PRO A 8 -0.03 -2.45 14.45
CA PRO A 8 0.95 -2.73 15.49
C PRO A 8 0.31 -2.96 16.86
N ASP A 9 -0.76 -2.23 17.18
CA ASP A 9 -1.46 -2.28 18.47
C ASP A 9 -2.92 -2.75 18.31
N PRO A 10 -3.16 -4.04 18.02
CA PRO A 10 -4.49 -4.55 17.72
C PRO A 10 -5.33 -4.75 18.99
N THR A 11 -6.58 -4.31 18.93
CA THR A 11 -7.54 -4.33 20.05
C THR A 11 -8.59 -5.44 19.95
N ASN A 12 -8.75 -6.04 18.77
CA ASN A 12 -9.73 -7.10 18.49
C ASN A 12 -9.14 -8.15 17.54
N ASP A 13 -9.85 -9.27 17.36
CA ASP A 13 -9.37 -10.42 16.58
C ASP A 13 -9.15 -10.09 15.09
N PHE A 14 -9.98 -9.22 14.52
CA PHE A 14 -9.78 -8.74 13.15
C PHE A 14 -8.46 -7.97 13.02
N GLU A 15 -8.22 -7.00 13.92
CA GLU A 15 -6.99 -6.21 13.92
C GLU A 15 -5.74 -7.09 14.14
N ARG A 16 -5.83 -8.13 14.98
CA ARG A 16 -4.72 -9.08 15.22
C ARG A 16 -4.36 -9.91 14.00
N GLN A 17 -5.33 -10.17 13.12
CA GLN A 17 -5.15 -10.95 11.90
C GLN A 17 -4.89 -10.05 10.69
N TYR A 18 -4.97 -8.73 10.84
CA TYR A 18 -4.78 -7.79 9.75
C TYR A 18 -3.30 -7.76 9.34
N ASN A 19 -3.03 -8.41 8.21
CA ASN A 19 -1.74 -8.36 7.53
C ASN A 19 -1.99 -8.39 6.02
N VAL A 20 -1.60 -7.31 5.34
CA VAL A 20 -1.79 -7.16 3.90
C VAL A 20 -0.41 -7.10 3.23
N PRO A 21 -0.02 -8.14 2.48
CA PRO A 21 1.26 -8.14 1.78
C PRO A 21 1.30 -7.09 0.66
N VAL A 22 2.26 -6.16 0.72
CA VAL A 22 2.48 -5.12 -0.30
C VAL A 22 3.37 -5.67 -1.42
N ALA A 23 4.64 -5.97 -1.08
CA ALA A 23 5.64 -6.41 -2.04
C ALA A 23 6.85 -7.04 -1.34
N ALA A 24 7.62 -7.85 -2.08
CA ALA A 24 9.01 -8.08 -1.70
C ALA A 24 9.79 -6.77 -1.90
N GLU A 25 10.73 -6.47 -1.00
CA GLU A 25 11.51 -5.22 -1.03
C GLU A 25 12.24 -5.01 -2.36
N ALA A 26 12.86 -6.06 -2.91
CA ALA A 26 13.50 -5.98 -4.24
C ALA A 26 12.50 -5.64 -5.35
N PHE A 27 11.29 -6.22 -5.31
CA PHE A 27 10.24 -5.91 -6.28
C PHE A 27 9.69 -4.49 -6.10
N PHE A 28 9.67 -3.99 -4.86
CA PHE A 28 9.29 -2.62 -4.56
C PHE A 28 10.29 -1.63 -5.17
N ALA A 29 11.58 -1.82 -4.94
CA ALA A 29 12.64 -0.99 -5.51
C ALA A 29 12.69 -1.05 -7.05
N GLU A 30 12.46 -2.22 -7.64
CA GLU A 30 12.51 -2.38 -9.11
C GLU A 30 11.27 -1.85 -9.84
N CYS A 31 10.09 -1.84 -9.20
CA CYS A 31 8.82 -1.58 -9.89
C CYS A 31 7.97 -0.48 -9.26
N TRP A 32 7.86 -0.44 -7.92
CA TRP A 32 7.01 0.53 -7.22
C TRP A 32 7.67 1.90 -7.15
N GLU A 33 8.92 1.97 -6.71
CA GLU A 33 9.63 3.25 -6.52
C GLU A 33 9.78 4.04 -7.82
N PRO A 34 10.23 3.45 -8.95
CA PRO A 34 10.37 4.21 -10.20
C PRO A 34 9.03 4.73 -10.73
N ALA A 35 7.96 3.94 -10.56
CA ALA A 35 6.62 4.34 -10.96
C ALA A 35 6.06 5.45 -10.07
N ALA A 36 6.29 5.36 -8.76
CA ALA A 36 5.89 6.38 -7.80
C ALA A 36 6.64 7.70 -8.03
N GLU A 37 7.94 7.64 -8.34
CA GLU A 37 8.75 8.81 -8.71
C GLU A 37 8.24 9.45 -10.00
N ALA A 38 8.01 8.66 -11.05
CA ALA A 38 7.49 9.15 -12.33
C ALA A 38 6.11 9.83 -12.20
N LEU A 39 5.29 9.40 -11.23
CA LEU A 39 3.98 9.97 -10.93
C LEU A 39 4.01 11.11 -9.90
N GLY A 40 5.18 11.40 -9.30
CA GLY A 40 5.34 12.41 -8.25
C GLY A 40 4.54 12.08 -6.98
N LEU A 41 4.45 10.80 -6.62
CA LEU A 41 3.77 10.33 -5.42
C LEU A 41 4.61 10.62 -4.17
N LYS A 42 3.95 10.80 -3.03
CA LYS A 42 4.58 11.16 -1.74
C LYS A 42 4.42 10.10 -0.67
N TRP A 43 3.29 9.41 -0.64
CA TRP A 43 2.98 8.36 0.35
C TRP A 43 3.60 7.02 -0.04
N VAL A 44 3.39 6.59 -1.29
CA VAL A 44 3.88 5.27 -1.74
C VAL A 44 5.39 5.09 -1.52
N PRO A 45 6.28 6.05 -1.87
CA PRO A 45 7.71 5.88 -1.64
C PRO A 45 8.11 5.66 -0.18
N LEU A 46 7.27 6.04 0.79
CA LEU A 46 7.57 5.89 2.21
C LEU A 46 7.35 4.46 2.71
N PHE A 47 6.68 3.60 1.92
CA PHE A 47 6.41 2.22 2.30
C PHE A 47 7.68 1.37 2.44
N SER A 48 8.77 1.68 1.73
CA SER A 48 10.02 0.94 1.88
C SER A 48 10.79 1.30 3.16
N THR A 49 10.53 2.49 3.73
CA THR A 49 11.17 2.96 4.97
C THR A 49 10.32 2.78 6.21
N GLY A 50 9.04 2.43 6.06
CA GLY A 50 8.08 2.37 7.14
C GLY A 50 7.29 3.68 7.28
N ILE A 51 5.96 3.58 7.30
CA ILE A 51 5.07 4.71 7.58
C ILE A 51 3.84 4.28 8.38
N ASP A 52 3.42 5.15 9.30
CA ASP A 52 2.14 5.06 9.99
C ASP A 52 1.07 5.76 9.18
N VAL A 53 -0.01 5.05 8.86
CA VAL A 53 -1.19 5.57 8.16
C VAL A 53 -2.36 5.61 9.13
N MET A 54 -2.91 6.81 9.33
CA MET A 54 -4.11 7.03 10.13
C MET A 54 -5.32 7.30 9.24
N ARG A 55 -6.51 7.39 9.85
CA ARG A 55 -7.76 7.64 9.10
C ARG A 55 -7.70 8.93 8.29
N GLU A 56 -7.10 9.99 8.82
CA GLU A 56 -6.96 11.28 8.14
C GLU A 56 -6.08 11.23 6.88
N ASP A 57 -5.11 10.31 6.85
CA ASP A 57 -4.20 10.14 5.71
C ASP A 57 -4.82 9.27 4.61
N LEU A 58 -5.77 8.41 4.99
CA LEU A 58 -6.36 7.40 4.12
C LEU A 58 -6.83 7.97 2.76
N PRO A 59 -7.53 9.12 2.67
CA PRO A 59 -7.92 9.66 1.37
C PRO A 59 -6.73 9.95 0.44
N ALA A 60 -5.62 10.48 0.99
CA ALA A 60 -4.42 10.79 0.21
C ALA A 60 -3.68 9.51 -0.21
N VAL A 61 -3.55 8.53 0.69
CA VAL A 61 -2.93 7.23 0.40
C VAL A 61 -3.72 6.48 -0.68
N LEU A 62 -5.05 6.44 -0.58
CA LEU A 62 -5.90 5.78 -1.58
C LEU A 62 -5.83 6.46 -2.95
N ASP A 63 -5.76 7.79 -3.00
CA ASP A 63 -5.61 8.53 -4.26
C ASP A 63 -4.30 8.16 -4.97
N GLU A 64 -3.18 8.13 -4.24
CA GLU A 64 -1.89 7.74 -4.82
C GLU A 64 -1.86 6.29 -5.28
N LEU A 65 -2.41 5.37 -4.48
CA LEU A 65 -2.57 3.97 -4.86
C LEU A 65 -3.42 3.84 -6.13
N ALA A 66 -4.55 4.55 -6.23
CA ALA A 66 -5.40 4.51 -7.42
C ALA A 66 -4.66 5.01 -8.66
N ARG A 67 -3.89 6.11 -8.55
CA ARG A 67 -3.05 6.64 -9.64
C ARG A 67 -1.97 5.65 -10.07
N LEU A 68 -1.30 5.01 -9.10
CA LEU A 68 -0.28 3.99 -9.39
C LEU A 68 -0.89 2.75 -10.06
N LYS A 69 -2.08 2.32 -9.63
CA LYS A 69 -2.82 1.21 -10.29
C LYS A 69 -3.15 1.55 -11.73
N GLN A 70 -3.68 2.74 -11.99
CA GLN A 70 -4.01 3.19 -13.35
C GLN A 70 -2.76 3.24 -14.24
N TRP A 71 -1.65 3.76 -13.72
CA TRP A 71 -0.37 3.73 -14.42
C TRP A 71 0.04 2.29 -14.75
N ALA A 72 -0.01 1.36 -13.79
CA ALA A 72 0.38 -0.03 -14.00
C ALA A 72 -0.48 -0.71 -15.09
N LEU A 73 -1.78 -0.46 -15.09
CA LEU A 73 -2.70 -0.98 -16.11
C LEU A 73 -2.44 -0.39 -17.50
N SER A 74 -1.89 0.82 -17.59
CA SER A 74 -1.56 1.47 -18.86
C SER A 74 -0.29 0.91 -19.54
N GLN A 75 0.53 0.13 -18.82
CA GLN A 75 1.79 -0.45 -19.34
C GLN A 75 1.61 -1.67 -20.26
N GLY A 76 0.39 -1.95 -20.73
CA GLY A 76 0.16 -2.97 -21.77
C GLY A 76 0.23 -4.43 -21.30
N GLY A 77 0.10 -4.69 -19.99
CA GLY A 77 -0.10 -6.05 -19.47
C GLY A 77 1.17 -6.87 -19.23
N GLU A 78 2.32 -6.21 -19.05
CA GLU A 78 3.53 -6.87 -18.58
C GLU A 78 3.29 -7.59 -17.24
N GLU A 79 3.85 -8.79 -17.05
CA GLU A 79 3.62 -9.61 -15.85
C GLU A 79 3.90 -8.85 -14.55
N ARG A 80 4.99 -8.05 -14.55
CA ARG A 80 5.39 -7.22 -13.40
C ARG A 80 4.34 -6.16 -13.07
N THR A 81 3.81 -5.46 -14.07
CA THR A 81 2.83 -4.38 -13.87
C THR A 81 1.44 -4.94 -13.53
N ALA A 82 1.09 -6.12 -14.04
CA ALA A 82 -0.10 -6.85 -13.61
C ALA A 82 -0.01 -7.26 -12.12
N LYS A 83 1.15 -7.79 -11.69
CA LYS A 83 1.40 -8.12 -10.28
C LYS A 83 1.33 -6.88 -9.39
N LEU A 84 1.95 -5.78 -9.79
CA LEU A 84 1.84 -4.47 -9.13
C LEU A 84 0.38 -4.05 -8.96
N ALA A 85 -0.40 -4.03 -10.04
CA ALA A 85 -1.81 -3.63 -10.02
C ALA A 85 -2.66 -4.50 -9.08
N SER A 86 -2.43 -5.82 -9.05
CA SER A 86 -3.13 -6.72 -8.13
C SER A 86 -2.84 -6.45 -6.65
N ARG A 87 -1.60 -6.10 -6.31
CA ARG A 87 -1.20 -5.76 -4.93
C ARG A 87 -1.80 -4.43 -4.50
N ILE A 88 -1.81 -3.45 -5.40
CA ILE A 88 -2.45 -2.17 -5.14
C ILE A 88 -3.95 -2.34 -4.93
N GLU A 89 -4.61 -3.19 -5.72
CA GLU A 89 -6.04 -3.44 -5.55
C GLU A 89 -6.38 -4.04 -4.18
N LEU A 90 -5.53 -4.95 -3.71
CA LEU A 90 -5.67 -5.50 -2.36
C LEU A 90 -5.55 -4.39 -1.30
N LEU A 91 -4.57 -3.50 -1.41
CA LEU A 91 -4.41 -2.37 -0.47
C LEU A 91 -5.58 -1.40 -0.51
N LEU A 92 -6.07 -1.03 -1.71
CA LEU A 92 -7.24 -0.18 -1.88
C LEU A 92 -8.49 -0.77 -1.21
N THR A 93 -8.58 -2.10 -1.16
CA THR A 93 -9.71 -2.81 -0.56
C THR A 93 -9.57 -3.00 0.95
N GLU A 94 -8.36 -3.27 1.44
CA GLU A 94 -8.12 -3.65 2.83
C GLU A 94 -7.84 -2.46 3.76
N LEU A 95 -7.12 -1.42 3.30
CA LEU A 95 -6.83 -0.23 4.13
C LEU A 95 -8.09 0.43 4.70
N PRO A 96 -9.18 0.62 3.93
CA PRO A 96 -10.41 1.18 4.48
C PRO A 96 -11.08 0.30 5.54
N LYS A 97 -10.84 -1.02 5.52
CA LYS A 97 -11.39 -1.95 6.52
C LYS A 97 -10.63 -1.86 7.85
N ALA A 98 -9.31 -1.70 7.80
CA ALA A 98 -8.51 -1.48 9.00
C ALA A 98 -8.84 -0.16 9.71
N LEU A 99 -9.01 0.92 8.95
CA LEU A 99 -9.17 2.28 9.48
C LEU A 99 -10.64 2.68 9.70
N GLN A 100 -11.52 1.72 9.95
CA GLN A 100 -12.94 1.98 10.25
C GLN A 100 -13.19 2.56 11.63
N ARG A 101 -12.30 2.28 12.59
CA ARG A 101 -12.35 2.76 13.97
C ARG A 101 -11.37 3.92 14.14
N ASP A 102 -11.74 4.91 14.94
CA ASP A 102 -10.84 6.01 15.28
C ASP A 102 -9.67 5.54 16.14
N GLY A 103 -8.50 6.15 15.90
CA GLY A 103 -7.26 5.83 16.60
C GLY A 103 -6.61 4.51 16.21
N VAL A 104 -7.03 3.87 15.12
CA VAL A 104 -6.27 2.77 14.51
C VAL A 104 -5.11 3.36 13.72
N VAL A 105 -3.93 2.75 13.86
CA VAL A 105 -2.75 3.01 13.03
C VAL A 105 -2.48 1.77 12.21
N VAL A 106 -2.27 1.94 10.91
CA VAL A 106 -1.75 0.89 10.03
C VAL A 106 -0.31 1.24 9.71
N TYR A 107 0.63 0.42 10.15
CA TYR A 107 2.03 0.53 9.76
C TYR A 107 2.23 -0.16 8.41
N ILE A 108 2.92 0.48 7.47
CA ILE A 108 3.31 -0.07 6.17
C ILE A 108 4.82 -0.01 6.05
N GLY A 109 5.48 -1.19 6.05
CA GLY A 109 6.94 -1.34 5.99
C GLY A 109 7.38 -2.79 5.90
#